data_AF-A0A377FPG0-F1
#
_entry.id   AF-A0A377FPG0-F1
#
_cell.length_a   1.000
_cell.length_b   1.000
_cell.length_c   1.000
_cell.angle_alpha   90.00
_cell.angle_beta   90.00
_cell.angle_gamma   90.00
#
_symmetry.space_group_name_H-M   'P 1'
#
loop_
_entity.id
_entity.type
_entity.pdbx_description
1 polymer ?
#
loop_
_entity_poly.entity_id
_entity_poly.type
_entity_poly.pdbx_seq_one_letter_code
_entity_poly.pdbx_strand_id
1 'polypeptide(L)'
;MSGWIITKPKELPDEYEEKFFKACYDFLSNRYGGDKNVISADVHKDESGEPHLHFCFVPVAQNIPNENMVKVINYLKENPDANNTKAAKELGISRKTVRRYRNCTDKDIKYEKLSAKDVINKADLQSFHQDLQKYLDKLRIPARVYTGITKARGGNMTVQQLKMQRNHLIEHGGNVDEIVKTIDNILNEFDNGII
;
A
#
# COMPACT_ATOMS: atom_id res chain seq x y z
N MET A 1 3.80 -4.20 5.60
CA MET A 1 4.51 -3.35 4.63
C MET A 1 3.71 -3.39 3.34
N SER A 2 3.69 -2.29 2.61
CA SER A 2 2.98 -2.17 1.33
C SER A 2 3.84 -1.40 0.36
N GLY A 3 3.60 -1.57 -0.94
CA GLY A 3 4.39 -0.87 -1.94
C GLY A 3 3.69 -0.65 -3.26
N TRP A 4 4.24 0.30 -4.01
CA TRP A 4 3.83 0.67 -5.35
C TRP A 4 4.99 0.45 -6.31
N ILE A 5 4.66 -0.08 -7.48
CA ILE A 5 5.57 -0.11 -8.62
C ILE A 5 5.05 0.93 -9.61
N ILE A 6 5.87 1.93 -9.94
CA ILE A 6 5.53 2.94 -10.93
C ILE A 6 6.58 2.91 -12.04
N THR A 7 6.15 2.60 -13.24
CA THR A 7 7.01 2.54 -14.43
C THR A 7 6.92 3.83 -15.23
N LYS A 8 8.06 4.31 -15.73
CA LYS A 8 8.11 5.45 -16.66
C LYS A 8 7.29 5.11 -17.93
N PRO A 9 6.36 5.97 -18.38
CA PRO A 9 5.70 5.77 -19.67
C PRO A 9 6.71 5.83 -20.82
N LYS A 10 6.56 4.95 -21.81
CA LYS A 10 7.48 4.88 -22.97
C LYS A 10 7.49 6.17 -23.79
N GLU A 11 6.36 6.85 -23.83
CA GLU A 11 6.18 8.09 -24.58
C GLU A 11 6.71 9.32 -23.82
N LEU A 12 7.14 9.16 -22.56
CA LEU A 12 7.73 10.25 -21.78
C LEU A 12 9.20 10.41 -22.17
N PRO A 13 9.64 11.61 -22.62
CA PRO A 13 11.04 11.85 -22.94
C PRO A 13 11.97 11.68 -21.73
N ASP A 14 13.18 11.16 -21.96
CA ASP A 14 14.14 10.84 -20.89
C ASP A 14 14.55 12.04 -20.04
N GLU A 15 14.51 13.26 -20.60
CA GLU A 15 14.75 14.51 -19.87
C GLU A 15 13.75 14.75 -18.71
N TYR A 16 12.58 14.12 -18.75
CA TYR A 16 11.59 14.18 -17.69
C TYR A 16 11.70 13.04 -16.69
N GLU A 17 12.57 12.04 -16.90
CA GLU A 17 12.63 10.83 -16.07
C GLU A 17 12.85 11.14 -14.59
N GLU A 18 13.87 11.94 -14.27
CA GLU A 18 14.18 12.31 -12.89
C GLU A 18 13.01 13.10 -12.25
N LYS A 19 12.46 14.05 -13.01
CA LYS A 19 11.31 14.86 -12.56
C LYS A 19 10.08 13.99 -12.30
N PHE A 20 9.84 13.00 -13.16
CA PHE A 20 8.74 12.07 -13.05
C PHE A 20 8.86 11.20 -11.80
N PHE A 21 10.00 10.53 -11.59
CA PHE A 21 10.17 9.69 -10.41
C PHE A 21 10.18 10.48 -9.11
N LYS A 22 10.76 11.68 -9.10
CA LYS A 22 10.68 12.58 -7.95
C LYS A 22 9.23 12.98 -7.65
N ALA A 23 8.45 13.34 -8.67
CA ALA A 23 7.04 13.66 -8.50
C ALA A 23 6.23 12.46 -7.99
N CYS A 24 6.53 11.25 -8.47
CA CYS A 24 5.92 10.02 -7.98
C CYS A 24 6.25 9.76 -6.50
N TYR A 25 7.51 9.95 -6.10
CA TYR A 25 7.91 9.87 -4.70
C TYR A 25 7.16 10.89 -3.83
N ASP A 26 7.16 12.17 -4.23
CA ASP A 26 6.51 13.25 -3.50
C ASP A 26 5.00 12.98 -3.37
N PHE A 27 4.35 12.51 -4.43
CA PHE A 27 2.94 12.14 -4.41
C PHE A 27 2.67 11.00 -3.41
N LEU A 28 3.44 9.91 -3.49
CA LEU A 28 3.25 8.73 -2.65
C LEU A 28 3.57 9.01 -1.18
N SER A 29 4.66 9.71 -0.90
CA SER A 29 5.03 10.11 0.46
C SER A 29 3.92 10.96 1.09
N ASN A 30 3.48 12.01 0.40
CA ASN A 30 2.40 12.87 0.90
C ASN A 30 1.08 12.10 1.08
N ARG A 31 0.75 11.19 0.17
CA ARG A 31 -0.47 10.38 0.24
C ARG A 31 -0.49 9.43 1.44
N TYR A 32 0.67 8.89 1.82
CA TYR A 32 0.79 7.81 2.81
C TYR A 32 1.43 8.23 4.13
N GLY A 33 1.28 9.50 4.52
CA GLY A 33 1.62 9.98 5.87
C GLY A 33 3.03 10.58 6.01
N GLY A 34 3.62 10.97 4.88
CA GLY A 34 4.93 11.62 4.78
C GLY A 34 6.11 10.66 4.88
N ASP A 35 7.31 11.23 4.82
CA ASP A 35 8.57 10.47 4.75
C ASP A 35 8.77 9.55 5.96
N LYS A 36 8.18 9.88 7.11
CA LYS A 36 8.22 9.05 8.33
C LYS A 36 7.67 7.64 8.13
N ASN A 37 6.78 7.45 7.15
CA ASN A 37 6.17 6.16 6.84
C ASN A 37 6.88 5.45 5.68
N VAL A 38 7.79 6.12 4.98
CA VAL A 38 8.53 5.57 3.84
C VAL A 38 9.68 4.71 4.35
N ILE A 39 9.82 3.53 3.74
CA ILE A 39 10.90 2.58 4.04
C ILE A 39 11.98 2.66 2.96
N SER A 40 11.58 2.62 1.69
CA SER A 40 12.49 2.74 0.55
C SER A 40 11.78 3.26 -0.68
N ALA A 41 12.57 3.79 -1.63
CA ALA A 41 12.10 4.35 -2.89
C ALA A 41 13.22 4.21 -3.93
N ASP A 42 13.30 3.04 -4.56
CA ASP A 42 14.41 2.63 -5.40
C ASP A 42 14.00 2.66 -6.88
N VAL A 43 14.76 3.38 -7.72
CA VAL A 43 14.52 3.42 -9.17
C VAL A 43 15.46 2.43 -9.85
N HIS A 44 14.89 1.35 -10.39
CA HIS A 44 15.64 0.36 -11.14
C HIS A 44 15.71 0.76 -12.61
N LYS A 45 16.92 0.72 -13.19
CA LYS A 45 17.21 1.07 -14.60
C LYS A 45 17.99 -0.01 -15.35
N ASP A 46 18.40 -1.04 -14.64
CA ASP A 46 19.28 -2.13 -15.05
C ASP A 46 18.51 -3.42 -15.37
N GLU A 47 17.19 -3.42 -15.18
CA GLU A 47 16.32 -4.53 -15.51
C GLU A 47 15.88 -4.51 -16.99
N SER A 48 15.50 -5.65 -17.55
CA SER A 48 15.09 -5.79 -18.98
C SER A 48 13.77 -5.09 -19.36
N GLY A 49 13.26 -4.23 -18.49
CA GLY A 49 12.04 -3.44 -18.64
C GLY A 49 12.31 -1.93 -18.68
N GLU A 50 11.23 -1.15 -18.73
CA GLU A 50 11.35 0.30 -18.60
C GLU A 50 11.79 0.68 -17.17
N PRO A 51 12.49 1.81 -16.98
CA PRO A 51 12.80 2.33 -15.66
C PRO A 51 11.56 2.36 -14.77
N HIS A 52 11.70 1.93 -13.52
CA HIS A 52 10.57 1.87 -12.60
C HIS A 52 10.99 2.06 -11.14
N LEU A 53 10.09 2.69 -10.39
CA LEU A 53 10.22 2.98 -8.98
C LEU A 53 9.56 1.85 -8.17
N HIS A 54 10.31 1.22 -7.27
CA HIS A 54 9.80 0.44 -6.15
C HIS A 54 9.67 1.35 -4.94
N PHE A 55 8.44 1.76 -4.62
CA PHE A 55 8.15 2.56 -3.43
C PHE A 55 7.59 1.67 -2.34
N CYS A 56 8.21 1.67 -1.18
CA CYS A 56 7.87 0.80 -0.06
C CYS A 56 7.58 1.61 1.21
N PHE A 57 6.48 1.31 1.89
CA PHE A 57 6.03 2.09 3.06
C PHE A 57 5.29 1.25 4.11
N VAL A 58 5.17 1.84 5.30
CA VAL A 58 4.40 1.32 6.43
C VAL A 58 2.99 1.93 6.39
N PRO A 59 1.91 1.13 6.24
CA PRO A 59 0.55 1.64 6.22
C PRO A 59 0.06 1.98 7.64
N VAL A 60 0.34 3.20 8.08
CA VAL A 60 -0.10 3.74 9.37
C VAL A 60 -1.47 4.40 9.23
N ALA A 61 -2.43 3.97 10.04
CA ALA A 61 -3.77 4.54 10.14
C ALA A 61 -4.02 5.08 11.54
N GLN A 62 -4.98 6.00 11.66
CA GLN A 62 -5.45 6.45 12.96
C GLN A 62 -6.10 5.30 13.73
N ASN A 63 -5.83 5.25 15.04
CA ASN A 63 -6.41 4.32 15.97
C ASN A 63 -7.18 5.09 17.05
N ILE A 64 -8.39 4.62 17.34
CA ILE A 64 -9.15 5.09 18.49
C ILE A 64 -8.78 4.17 19.66
N PRO A 65 -8.12 4.66 20.71
CA PRO A 65 -7.76 3.83 21.86
C PRO A 65 -9.00 3.26 22.56
N ASN A 66 -8.82 2.14 23.26
CA ASN A 66 -9.91 1.57 24.04
C ASN A 66 -10.31 2.52 25.19
N GLU A 67 -11.54 3.00 25.18
CA GLU A 67 -12.04 3.99 26.15
C GLU A 67 -11.86 3.51 27.60
N ASN A 68 -12.15 2.23 27.90
CA ASN A 68 -12.00 1.69 29.24
C ASN A 68 -10.53 1.63 29.68
N MET A 69 -9.60 1.39 28.76
CA MET A 69 -8.17 1.43 29.06
C MET A 69 -7.75 2.84 29.46
N VAL A 70 -8.14 3.85 28.69
CA VAL A 70 -7.84 5.26 28.98
C VAL A 70 -8.42 5.68 30.33
N LYS A 71 -9.68 5.33 30.61
CA LYS A 71 -10.34 5.58 31.92
C LYS A 71 -9.57 4.96 33.08
N VAL A 72 -9.14 3.70 32.95
CA VAL A 72 -8.38 3.01 34.00
C VAL A 72 -7.02 3.65 34.24
N ILE A 73 -6.29 3.99 33.17
CA ILE A 73 -4.97 4.63 33.27
C ILE A 73 -5.09 5.98 33.99
N ASN A 74 -6.01 6.85 33.55
CA ASN A 74 -6.20 8.17 34.14
C ASN A 74 -6.60 8.07 35.61
N TYR A 75 -7.55 7.19 35.94
CA TYR A 75 -8.01 7.03 37.31
C TYR A 75 -6.90 6.52 38.25
N LEU A 76 -6.13 5.51 37.84
CA LEU A 76 -5.05 4.95 38.65
C LEU A 76 -3.85 5.90 38.76
N LYS A 77 -3.66 6.80 37.78
CA LYS A 77 -2.66 7.87 37.86
C LYS A 77 -3.00 8.89 38.95
N GLU A 78 -4.28 9.22 39.10
CA GLU A 78 -4.78 10.10 40.16
C GLU A 78 -4.97 9.37 41.51
N ASN A 79 -5.16 8.06 41.48
CA ASN A 79 -5.46 7.22 42.65
C ASN A 79 -4.57 5.95 42.68
N PRO A 80 -3.26 6.08 42.94
CA PRO A 80 -2.30 4.97 42.80
C PRO A 80 -2.61 3.78 43.73
N ASP A 81 -3.12 4.06 44.94
CA ASP A 81 -3.44 3.03 45.94
C ASP A 81 -4.81 2.38 45.75
N ALA A 82 -5.61 2.82 44.76
CA ALA A 82 -6.94 2.28 44.56
C ALA A 82 -6.89 0.79 44.16
N ASN A 83 -7.63 -0.04 44.89
CA ASN A 83 -7.82 -1.43 44.51
C ASN A 83 -8.80 -1.57 43.32
N ASN A 84 -8.79 -2.74 42.67
CA ASN A 84 -9.60 -2.99 41.47
C ASN A 84 -11.11 -2.86 41.71
N THR A 85 -11.59 -3.12 42.93
CA THR A 85 -13.02 -3.04 43.27
C THR A 85 -13.48 -1.59 43.38
N LYS A 86 -12.67 -0.74 44.04
CA LYS A 86 -12.94 0.71 44.14
C LYS A 86 -12.94 1.35 42.75
N ALA A 87 -11.88 1.13 41.97
CA ALA A 87 -11.77 1.64 40.61
C ALA A 87 -12.93 1.18 39.71
N ALA A 88 -13.34 -0.10 39.80
CA ALA A 88 -14.46 -0.62 39.02
C ALA A 88 -15.78 0.10 39.34
N LYS A 89 -16.04 0.38 40.62
CA LYS A 89 -17.23 1.09 41.07
C LYS A 89 -17.24 2.55 40.58
N GLU A 90 -16.15 3.28 40.79
CA GLU A 90 -16.06 4.70 40.39
C GLU A 90 -16.13 4.89 38.88
N LEU A 91 -15.48 4.02 38.11
CA LEU A 91 -15.45 4.11 36.65
C LEU A 91 -16.68 3.50 35.97
N GLY A 92 -17.53 2.77 36.70
CA GLY A 92 -18.68 2.06 36.13
C GLY A 92 -18.30 0.94 35.17
N ILE A 93 -17.15 0.29 35.36
CA ILE A 93 -16.64 -0.78 34.47
C ILE A 93 -16.39 -2.08 35.25
N SER A 94 -16.35 -3.22 34.55
CA SER A 94 -16.14 -4.51 35.22
C SER A 94 -14.79 -4.58 35.94
N ARG A 95 -14.76 -5.20 37.12
CA ARG A 95 -13.51 -5.46 37.87
C ARG A 95 -12.48 -6.25 37.03
N LYS A 96 -12.94 -7.12 36.13
CA LYS A 96 -12.08 -7.86 35.19
C LYS A 96 -11.40 -6.90 34.20
N THR A 97 -12.13 -5.92 33.69
CA THR A 97 -11.60 -4.88 32.78
C THR A 97 -10.57 -4.00 33.49
N VAL A 98 -10.84 -3.56 34.72
CA VAL A 98 -9.86 -2.81 35.52
C VAL A 98 -8.59 -3.65 35.71
N ARG A 99 -8.73 -4.92 36.09
CA ARG A 99 -7.59 -5.82 36.26
C ARG A 99 -6.76 -5.97 34.98
N ARG A 100 -7.42 -6.00 33.81
CA ARG A 100 -6.75 -6.12 32.51
C ARG A 100 -5.83 -4.94 32.22
N TYR A 101 -6.25 -3.72 32.56
CA TYR A 101 -5.53 -2.49 32.22
C TYR A 101 -4.80 -1.84 33.40
N ARG A 102 -4.79 -2.48 34.58
CA ARG A 102 -4.22 -1.91 35.82
C ARG A 102 -2.76 -1.47 35.67
N ASN A 103 -1.98 -2.24 34.92
CA ASN A 103 -0.54 -1.99 34.74
C ASN A 103 -0.24 -1.23 33.45
N CYS A 104 -1.26 -0.83 32.68
CA CYS A 104 -1.06 -0.01 31.50
C CYS A 104 -0.73 1.43 31.91
N THR A 105 0.02 2.10 31.05
CA THR A 105 0.49 3.47 31.21
C THR A 105 0.13 4.30 29.99
N ASP A 106 0.40 5.61 30.04
CA ASP A 106 0.22 6.51 28.89
C ASP A 106 0.92 5.99 27.62
N LYS A 107 2.05 5.25 27.76
CA LYS A 107 2.80 4.68 26.64
C LYS A 107 2.06 3.54 25.92
N ASP A 108 1.12 2.89 26.60
CA ASP A 108 0.32 1.78 26.05
C ASP A 108 -0.88 2.29 25.25
N ILE A 109 -1.25 3.56 25.43
CA ILE A 109 -2.27 4.22 24.62
C ILE A 109 -1.70 4.49 23.22
N LYS A 110 -2.13 3.71 22.24
CA LYS A 110 -1.73 3.88 20.84
C LYS A 110 -2.80 4.61 20.05
N TYR A 111 -2.45 5.76 19.50
CA TYR A 111 -3.31 6.58 18.62
C TYR A 111 -3.11 6.28 17.13
N GLU A 112 -2.12 5.46 16.80
CA GLU A 112 -1.85 4.98 15.46
C GLU A 112 -1.83 3.44 15.48
N LYS A 113 -2.19 2.85 14.35
CA LYS A 113 -2.15 1.40 14.13
C LYS A 113 -1.58 1.08 12.75
N LEU A 114 -1.06 -0.12 12.60
CA LEU A 114 -0.67 -0.65 11.30
C LEU A 114 -1.87 -1.30 10.63
N SER A 115 -2.34 -0.75 9.52
CA SER A 115 -3.55 -1.25 8.83
C SER A 115 -3.52 -0.93 7.34
N ALA A 116 -3.04 -1.87 6.53
CA ALA A 116 -3.14 -1.78 5.06
C ALA A 116 -4.59 -1.66 4.60
N LYS A 117 -5.53 -2.33 5.30
CA LYS A 117 -6.95 -2.28 5.00
C LYS A 117 -7.53 -0.87 5.08
N ASP A 118 -7.07 -0.06 6.03
CA ASP A 118 -7.59 1.29 6.21
C ASP A 118 -6.87 2.30 5.31
N VAL A 119 -5.56 2.13 5.09
CA VAL A 119 -4.73 3.02 4.27
C VAL A 119 -4.90 2.79 2.77
N ILE A 120 -4.74 1.54 2.32
CA ILE A 120 -4.83 1.14 0.90
C ILE A 120 -6.15 0.40 0.69
N ASN A 121 -7.24 1.12 0.94
CA ASN A 121 -8.58 0.59 0.79
C ASN A 121 -9.06 0.67 -0.68
N LYS A 122 -10.26 0.14 -0.95
CA LYS A 122 -10.84 0.14 -2.29
C LYS A 122 -10.96 1.54 -2.91
N ALA A 123 -11.33 2.54 -2.11
CA ALA A 123 -11.47 3.92 -2.61
C ALA A 123 -10.10 4.51 -2.99
N ASP A 124 -9.07 4.25 -2.18
CA ASP A 124 -7.68 4.65 -2.46
C ASP A 124 -7.20 4.08 -3.81
N LEU A 125 -7.37 2.77 -4.00
CA LEU A 125 -6.98 2.08 -5.23
C LEU A 125 -7.75 2.56 -6.46
N GLN A 126 -9.03 2.90 -6.30
CA GLN A 126 -9.87 3.39 -7.39
C GLN A 126 -9.49 4.80 -7.84
N SER A 127 -9.12 5.69 -6.92
CA SER A 127 -8.77 7.08 -7.25
C SER A 127 -7.31 7.25 -7.67
N PHE A 128 -6.43 6.31 -7.29
CA PHE A 128 -4.98 6.43 -7.42
C PHE A 128 -4.49 6.98 -8.77
N HIS A 129 -4.89 6.36 -9.88
CA HIS A 129 -4.40 6.75 -11.21
C HIS A 129 -4.84 8.17 -11.60
N GLN A 130 -6.07 8.55 -11.26
CA GLN A 130 -6.60 9.87 -11.55
C GLN A 130 -5.91 10.93 -10.70
N ASP A 131 -5.65 10.62 -9.43
CA ASP A 131 -4.98 11.52 -8.50
C ASP A 131 -3.51 11.74 -8.90
N LEU A 132 -2.80 10.67 -9.26
CA LEU A 132 -1.43 10.77 -9.75
C LEU A 132 -1.36 11.54 -11.07
N GLN A 133 -2.26 11.29 -12.02
CA GLN A 133 -2.32 12.04 -13.27
C GLN A 133 -2.52 13.54 -13.02
N LYS A 134 -3.50 13.92 -12.19
CA LYS A 134 -3.75 15.33 -11.82
C LYS A 134 -2.52 15.97 -11.17
N TYR A 135 -1.79 15.22 -10.35
CA TYR A 135 -0.57 15.71 -9.70
C TYR A 135 0.54 15.97 -10.71
N LEU A 136 0.77 15.04 -11.65
CA LEU A 136 1.75 15.20 -12.74
C LEU A 136 1.38 16.36 -13.68
N ASP A 137 0.10 16.51 -14.02
CA ASP A 137 -0.42 17.60 -14.85
C ASP A 137 -0.17 18.97 -14.19
N LYS A 138 -0.39 19.07 -12.87
CA LYS A 138 -0.10 20.28 -12.08
C LYS A 138 1.38 20.67 -12.15
N LEU A 139 2.27 19.67 -12.17
CA LEU A 139 3.72 19.86 -12.31
C LEU A 139 4.17 20.05 -13.77
N ARG A 140 3.24 20.02 -14.73
CA ARG A 140 3.50 20.09 -16.18
C ARG A 140 4.46 19.01 -16.66
N ILE A 141 4.39 17.82 -16.07
CA ILE A 141 5.13 16.64 -16.53
C ILE A 141 4.27 15.94 -17.58
N PRO A 142 4.71 15.79 -18.84
CA PRO A 142 3.90 15.28 -19.94
C PRO A 142 3.78 13.74 -19.93
N ALA A 143 3.50 13.16 -18.75
CA ALA A 143 3.34 11.73 -18.55
C ALA A 143 1.86 11.35 -18.60
N ARG A 144 1.53 10.22 -19.24
CA ARG A 144 0.19 9.63 -19.23
C ARG A 144 0.19 8.34 -18.44
N VAL A 145 -0.38 8.36 -17.23
CA VAL A 145 -0.47 7.22 -16.32
C VAL A 145 -1.90 6.69 -16.17
N TYR A 146 -2.91 7.45 -16.59
CA TYR A 146 -4.31 7.02 -16.61
C TYR A 146 -4.77 6.71 -18.04
N THR A 147 -4.46 5.51 -18.52
CA THR A 147 -4.70 5.09 -19.91
C THR A 147 -5.80 4.03 -20.07
N GLY A 148 -6.27 3.42 -18.97
CA GLY A 148 -7.22 2.31 -19.00
C GLY A 148 -6.65 0.98 -19.49
N ILE A 149 -5.33 0.91 -19.75
CA ILE A 149 -4.68 -0.26 -20.36
C ILE A 149 -4.84 -1.54 -19.53
N THR A 150 -4.86 -1.44 -18.20
CA THR A 150 -5.04 -2.59 -17.31
C THR A 150 -6.40 -3.24 -17.51
N LYS A 151 -7.45 -2.44 -17.71
CA LYS A 151 -8.79 -2.96 -17.99
C LYS A 151 -8.85 -3.58 -19.39
N ALA A 152 -8.20 -2.95 -20.38
CA ALA A 152 -8.13 -3.47 -21.74
C ALA A 152 -7.40 -4.82 -21.81
N ARG A 153 -6.37 -5.04 -20.97
CA ARG A 153 -5.58 -6.28 -20.90
C ARG A 153 -6.15 -7.36 -19.97
N GLY A 154 -7.36 -7.18 -19.44
CA GLY A 154 -7.99 -8.18 -18.58
C GLY A 154 -7.51 -8.20 -17.11
N GLY A 155 -6.72 -7.22 -16.67
CA GLY A 155 -6.28 -7.10 -15.28
C GLY A 155 -4.76 -7.05 -15.10
N ASN A 156 -4.31 -7.27 -13.86
CA ASN A 156 -2.90 -7.36 -13.52
C ASN A 156 -2.35 -8.74 -13.86
N MET A 157 -1.11 -8.79 -14.33
CA MET A 157 -0.38 -10.02 -14.64
C MET A 157 0.92 -10.05 -13.84
N THR A 158 1.41 -11.25 -13.53
CA THR A 158 2.71 -11.44 -12.87
C THR A 158 3.86 -11.12 -13.83
N VAL A 159 5.05 -10.83 -13.30
CA VAL A 159 6.26 -10.61 -14.11
C VAL A 159 6.59 -11.82 -14.98
N GLN A 160 6.35 -13.03 -14.47
CA GLN A 160 6.55 -14.26 -15.23
C GLN A 160 5.59 -14.35 -16.42
N GLN A 161 4.29 -14.08 -16.21
CA GLN A 161 3.30 -14.01 -17.29
C GLN A 161 3.69 -12.96 -18.33
N LEU A 162 4.14 -11.77 -17.89
CA LEU A 162 4.60 -10.72 -18.80
C LEU A 162 5.83 -11.12 -19.62
N LYS A 163 6.81 -11.82 -19.02
CA LYS A 163 7.99 -12.35 -19.71
C LYS A 163 7.61 -13.43 -20.73
N MET A 164 6.72 -14.34 -20.37
CA MET A 164 6.19 -15.37 -21.28
C MET A 164 5.46 -14.75 -22.47
N GLN A 165 4.58 -13.77 -22.23
CA GLN A 165 3.91 -13.02 -23.29
C GLN A 165 4.91 -12.35 -24.23
N ARG A 166 5.93 -11.70 -23.67
CA ARG A 166 6.96 -11.02 -24.46
C ARG A 166 7.74 -12.00 -25.33
N ASN A 167 8.21 -13.12 -24.77
CA ASN A 167 8.96 -14.13 -25.53
C ASN A 167 8.10 -14.72 -26.65
N HIS A 168 6.85 -15.05 -26.35
CA HIS A 168 5.94 -15.60 -27.34
C HIS A 168 5.61 -14.60 -28.47
N LEU A 169 5.42 -13.32 -28.14
CA LEU A 169 5.26 -12.25 -29.13
C LEU A 169 6.48 -12.10 -30.04
N ILE A 170 7.70 -12.24 -29.49
CA ILE A 170 8.96 -12.20 -30.25
C ILE A 170 9.06 -13.40 -31.20
N GLU A 171 8.68 -14.58 -30.74
CA GLU A 171 8.81 -15.83 -31.50
C GLU A 171 7.72 -16.02 -32.57
N HIS A 172 6.47 -15.63 -32.28
CA HIS A 172 5.32 -16.04 -33.08
C HIS A 172 4.55 -14.89 -33.74
N GLY A 173 4.79 -13.62 -33.35
CA GLY A 173 4.14 -12.45 -33.93
C GLY A 173 2.60 -12.57 -34.01
N GLY A 174 1.88 -12.28 -32.93
CA GLY A 174 0.45 -12.57 -32.86
C GLY A 174 -0.39 -11.66 -31.94
N ASN A 175 -1.70 -11.84 -32.01
CA ASN A 175 -2.70 -11.06 -31.27
C ASN A 175 -2.65 -11.37 -29.77
N VAL A 176 -2.49 -10.32 -28.94
CA VAL A 176 -2.24 -10.41 -27.49
C VAL A 176 -3.31 -11.23 -26.74
N ASP A 177 -4.56 -11.18 -27.17
CA ASP A 177 -5.68 -11.85 -26.48
C ASP A 177 -5.65 -13.38 -26.60
N GLU A 178 -5.14 -13.93 -27.72
CA GLU A 178 -4.94 -15.38 -27.87
C GLU A 178 -3.75 -15.85 -27.03
N ILE A 179 -2.73 -15.02 -26.89
CA ILE A 179 -1.50 -15.31 -26.12
C ILE A 179 -1.81 -15.41 -24.62
N VAL A 180 -2.64 -14.51 -24.09
CA VAL A 180 -3.06 -14.52 -22.68
C VAL A 180 -3.74 -15.86 -22.33
N LYS A 181 -4.68 -16.31 -23.18
CA LYS A 181 -5.41 -17.57 -22.96
C LYS A 181 -4.50 -18.79 -22.99
N THR A 182 -3.54 -18.82 -23.92
CA THR A 182 -2.59 -19.93 -24.03
C THR A 182 -1.67 -20.01 -22.81
N ILE A 183 -1.20 -18.88 -22.29
CA ILE A 183 -0.33 -18.85 -21.09
C ILE A 183 -1.10 -19.27 -19.84
N ASP A 184 -2.34 -18.81 -19.66
CA ASP A 184 -3.16 -19.21 -18.52
C ASP A 184 -3.45 -20.72 -18.53
N ASN A 185 -3.67 -21.30 -19.71
CA ASN A 185 -3.83 -22.76 -19.84
C ASN A 185 -2.54 -23.52 -19.48
N ILE A 186 -1.37 -23.07 -19.98
CA ILE A 186 -0.08 -23.70 -19.69
C ILE A 186 0.23 -23.66 -18.18
N LEU A 187 0.06 -22.50 -17.54
CA LEU A 187 0.33 -22.35 -16.10
C LEU A 187 -0.62 -23.21 -15.25
N ASN A 188 -1.89 -23.32 -15.64
CA ASN A 188 -2.83 -24.21 -14.98
C ASN A 188 -2.45 -25.70 -15.16
N GLU A 189 -1.86 -26.10 -16.29
CA GLU A 189 -1.36 -27.48 -16.48
C GLU A 189 -0.12 -27.77 -15.64
N PHE A 190 0.79 -26.80 -15.48
CA PHE A 190 1.93 -26.90 -14.57
C PHE A 190 1.52 -26.99 -13.09
N ASP A 191 0.58 -26.15 -12.65
CA ASP A 191 0.08 -26.18 -11.26
C ASP A 191 -0.71 -27.45 -10.94
N ASN A 192 -1.29 -28.09 -11.96
CA ASN A 192 -1.97 -29.39 -11.84
C ASN A 192 -1.04 -30.60 -12.06
N GLY A 193 0.26 -30.38 -12.29
CA GLY A 193 1.26 -31.45 -12.44
C GLY A 193 1.09 -32.33 -13.68
N ILE A 194 0.49 -31.80 -14.74
CA ILE A 194 0.18 -32.54 -15.97
C ILE A 194 1.34 -32.50 -16.99
N ILE A 195 2.33 -31.62 -16.78
CA ILE A 195 3.55 -31.47 -17.60
C ILE A 195 4.77 -31.39 -16.69
#